data_AF-A0A7V9AL84-F1
#
_entry.id   AF-A0A7V9AL84-F1
#
_cell.length_a   1.000
_cell.length_b   1.000
_cell.length_c   1.000
_cell.angle_alpha   90.00
_cell.angle_beta   90.00
_cell.angle_gamma   90.00
#
_symmetry.space_group_name_H-M   'P 1'
#
loop_
_entity.id
_entity.type
_entity.pdbx_description
1 polymer ?
#
loop_
_entity_poly.entity_id
_entity_poly.type
_entity_poly.pdbx_seq_one_letter_code
_entity_poly.pdbx_strand_id
1 'polypeptide(L)' 'GYDGDAKEAIAFALMAHDSLAGLPTNVPGATGASRAVPLGKLTRLG' A
#
# COMPACT_ATOMS: atom_id res chain seq x y z
N GLY A 1 -18.76 -4.47 -14.35
CA GLY A 1 -17.35 -4.18 -14.01
C GLY A 1 -17.33 -3.42 -12.70
N TYR A 2 -16.41 -3.72 -11.80
CA TYR A 2 -16.24 -2.96 -10.55
C TYR A 2 -15.74 -1.54 -10.85
N ASP A 3 -16.29 -0.55 -10.14
CA ASP A 3 -15.91 0.86 -10.18
C ASP A 3 -14.39 1.04 -9.96
N GLY A 4 -13.74 1.82 -10.82
CA GLY A 4 -12.31 2.08 -10.78
C GLY A 4 -11.89 2.83 -9.52
N ASP A 5 -12.64 3.86 -9.14
CA ASP A 5 -12.34 4.70 -7.98
C ASP A 5 -12.48 3.89 -6.69
N ALA A 6 -13.51 3.03 -6.63
CA ALA A 6 -13.69 2.13 -5.50
C ALA A 6 -12.51 1.15 -5.36
N LYS A 7 -11.93 0.65 -6.46
CA LYS A 7 -10.76 -0.22 -6.40
C LYS A 7 -9.53 0.50 -5.88
N GLU A 8 -9.27 1.71 -6.37
CA GLU A 8 -8.11 2.49 -5.94
C GLU A 8 -8.23 2.83 -4.45
N ALA A 9 -9.40 3.27 -4.00
CA ALA A 9 -9.66 3.54 -2.59
C ALA A 9 -9.42 2.31 -1.70
N ILE A 10 -9.93 1.14 -2.10
CA ILE A 10 -9.70 -0.12 -1.36
C ILE A 10 -8.21 -0.49 -1.37
N ALA A 11 -7.50 -0.31 -2.49
CA ALA A 11 -6.07 -0.57 -2.57
C ALA A 11 -5.28 0.32 -1.59
N PHE A 12 -5.61 1.62 -1.48
CA PHE A 12 -4.99 2.50 -0.49
C PHE A 12 -5.29 2.08 0.95
N ALA A 13 -6.51 1.65 1.25
CA ALA A 13 -6.88 1.16 2.58
C ALA A 13 -6.10 -0.11 2.98
N LEU A 14 -5.96 -1.07 2.06
CA LEU A 14 -5.15 -2.27 2.27
C LEU A 14 -3.67 -1.94 2.45
N MET A 15 -3.11 -1.03 1.64
CA MET A 15 -1.73 -0.59 1.81
C MET A 15 -1.48 0.04 3.18
N ALA A 16 -2.42 0.83 3.70
CA ALA A 16 -2.30 1.41 5.04
C ALA A 16 -2.33 0.33 6.14
N HIS A 17 -3.24 -0.65 6.04
CA HIS A 17 -3.32 -1.79 6.95
C HIS A 17 -2.01 -2.59 6.99
N ASP A 18 -1.52 -2.97 5.81
CA ASP A 18 -0.32 -3.80 5.68
C ASP A 18 0.93 -3.05 6.15
N SER A 19 1.02 -1.74 5.88
CA SER A 19 2.10 -0.92 6.40
C SER A 19 2.07 -0.78 7.92
N LEU A 20 0.88 -0.74 8.54
CA LEU A 20 0.75 -0.81 10.01
C LEU A 20 1.18 -2.17 10.58
N ALA A 21 0.94 -3.25 9.84
CA ALA A 21 1.37 -4.60 10.19
C ALA A 21 2.85 -4.90 9.85
N GLY A 22 3.56 -3.95 9.22
CA GLY A 22 4.95 -4.13 8.78
C GLY A 22 5.10 -5.04 7.56
N LEU A 23 4.02 -5.27 6.81
CA LEU A 23 4.00 -6.11 5.62
C LEU A 23 4.39 -5.31 4.36
N PRO A 24 5.04 -5.95 3.37
CA PRO A 24 5.38 -5.28 2.12
C PRO A 24 4.16 -4.88 1.30
N THR A 25 4.17 -3.68 0.72
CA THR A 25 3.06 -3.16 -0.09
C THR A 25 3.47 -2.69 -1.49
N ASN A 26 4.75 -2.83 -1.85
CA ASN A 26 5.19 -2.74 -3.23
C ASN A 26 5.33 -4.13 -3.87
N VAL A 27 5.29 -4.15 -5.20
CA VAL A 27 5.64 -5.34 -6.00
C VAL A 27 6.93 -5.02 -6.76
N PRO A 28 8.07 -5.62 -6.41
CA PRO A 28 9.36 -5.33 -7.05
C PRO A 28 9.35 -5.38 -8.59
N GLY A 29 8.68 -6.37 -9.17
CA GLY A 29 8.56 -6.49 -10.63
C GLY A 29 7.75 -5.36 -11.29
N ALA A 30 6.89 -4.69 -10.53
CA ALA A 30 6.13 -3.53 -11.00
C ALA A 30 6.83 -2.18 -10.70
N THR A 31 7.65 -2.11 -9.65
CA THR A 31 8.27 -0.85 -9.20
C THR A 31 9.76 -0.73 -9.49
N GLY A 32 10.44 -1.81 -9.90
CA GLY A 32 11.90 -1.86 -10.06
C GLY A 32 12.68 -1.84 -8.74
N ALA A 33 12.01 -2.04 -7.60
CA ALA A 33 12.68 -2.07 -6.30
C ALA A 33 13.52 -3.34 -6.13
N SER A 34 14.64 -3.27 -5.40
CA SER A 34 15.51 -4.44 -5.16
C SER A 34 14.93 -5.48 -4.20
N ARG A 35 13.94 -5.09 -3.38
CA ARG A 35 13.21 -5.97 -2.47
C ARG A 35 11.81 -5.45 -2.20
N ALA A 36 10.97 -6.31 -1.64
CA ALA A 36 9.66 -5.93 -1.15
C ALA A 36 9.80 -5.16 0.19
N VAL A 37 9.08 -4.05 0.34
CA VAL A 37 9.09 -3.15 1.50
C VAL A 37 7.69 -2.58 1.77
N PRO A 38 7.36 -2.24 3.02
CA PRO A 38 6.19 -1.42 3.32
C PRO A 38 6.33 -0.02 2.70
N LEU A 39 5.27 0.48 2.08
CA LEU A 39 5.14 1.83 1.53
C LEU A 39 4.36 2.77 2.45
N GLY A 40 4.47 4.08 2.23
CA GLY A 40 3.73 5.10 2.97
C GLY A 40 4.47 5.64 4.20
N LYS A 41 3.85 6.62 4.86
CA LYS A 41 4.38 7.28 6.07
C LYS A 41 3.26 7.41 7.10
N LEU A 42 3.47 6.88 8.30
CA LEU A 42 2.53 7.02 9.41
C LEU A 42 2.67 8.41 10.02
N THR A 43 1.60 9.19 9.96
CA THR A 43 1.48 10.47 10.67
C THR A 43 0.62 10.24 11.91
N ARG A 44 1.17 10.56 13.08
CA ARG A 44 0.39 10.53 14.32
C ARG A 44 -0.42 11.81 14.42
N LEU A 45 -1.69 11.68 14.77
CA LEU A 45 -2.50 12.81 15.18
C LEU A 45 -2.18 13.07 16.65
N GLY A 46 -1.60 14.23 16.94
CA GLY A 46 -1.29 14.73 18.28
C GLY A 46 -1.58 16.21 18.33
#